data_AF-A0A8R2JMH4-F1
#
_entry.id   AF-A0A8R2JMH4-F1
#
_cell.length_a   1.000
_cell.length_b   1.000
_cell.length_c   1.000
_cell.angle_alpha   90.00
_cell.angle_beta   90.00
_cell.angle_gamma   90.00
#
_symmetry.space_group_name_H-M   'P 1'
#
loop_
_entity.id
_entity.type
_entity.pdbx_description
1 polymer ?
#
loop_
_entity_poly.entity_id
_entity_poly.type
_entity_poly.pdbx_seq_one_letter_code
_entity_poly.pdbx_strand_id
1 'polypeptide(L)'
;MDREQQLSGPRSSFMIGDVRPIMMPTFIMDSDSVEHVIQYSYLINKCKSSEPSLISCGIDCDFLYGQGYDGASNMSGQFQGVQAHIRSKYPKALYVNCAAHSLNLAVSTASNIKPVRNCLGIIEKLYVFFNTPKRNAVLLSAIENSNTDQKVKTLKRLCATRWVQRYDSVHDFIELFEFVVNALECITEWNDSSATDATLLLKSFDSEFIISVNIVQ
;
A
#
# COMPACT_ATOMS: atom_id res chain seq x y z
N MET A 1 10.13 -31.36 49.38
CA MET A 1 9.05 -31.04 50.34
C MET A 1 8.92 -29.53 50.41
N ASP A 2 8.67 -28.85 49.29
CA ASP A 2 7.45 -28.87 48.45
C ASP A 2 6.42 -27.90 48.97
N ARG A 3 6.14 -26.86 48.17
CA ARG A 3 4.89 -26.78 47.41
C ARG A 3 4.92 -25.62 46.41
N GLU A 4 4.92 -26.02 45.15
CA GLU A 4 4.33 -25.33 44.00
C GLU A 4 2.82 -25.03 44.20
N GLN A 5 2.30 -24.25 43.24
CA GLN A 5 0.90 -24.06 42.82
C GLN A 5 0.18 -22.88 43.51
N GLN A 6 -0.55 -21.99 42.83
CA GLN A 6 -1.05 -21.90 41.47
C GLN A 6 -1.72 -20.51 41.37
N LEU A 7 -1.52 -19.74 40.30
CA LEU A 7 -2.52 -18.77 39.83
C LEU A 7 -2.43 -18.68 38.30
N SER A 8 -3.12 -19.62 37.66
CA SER A 8 -3.43 -19.67 36.24
C SER A 8 -4.77 -18.98 35.98
N GLY A 9 -4.82 -18.03 35.02
CA GLY A 9 -6.06 -17.42 34.50
C GLY A 9 -5.76 -16.41 33.38
N PRO A 10 -6.62 -16.27 32.35
CA PRO A 10 -6.19 -16.22 30.95
C PRO A 10 -5.72 -14.83 30.48
N ARG A 11 -4.57 -14.79 29.81
CA ARG A 11 -4.20 -13.64 28.97
C ARG A 11 -5.07 -13.66 27.73
N SER A 12 -5.90 -12.64 27.58
CA SER A 12 -6.73 -12.41 26.41
C SER A 12 -5.89 -12.45 25.13
N SER A 13 -6.27 -13.35 24.24
CA SER A 13 -5.84 -13.42 22.86
C SER A 13 -6.36 -12.19 22.11
N PHE A 14 -5.54 -11.15 22.00
CA PHE A 14 -5.73 -10.13 20.97
C PHE A 14 -5.24 -10.70 19.64
N MET A 15 -6.18 -11.28 18.90
CA MET A 15 -6.05 -11.54 17.46
C MET A 15 -5.95 -10.18 16.74
N ILE A 16 -4.74 -9.73 16.46
CA ILE A 16 -4.51 -8.64 15.50
C ILE A 16 -4.47 -9.29 14.11
N GLY A 17 -5.53 -9.06 13.35
CA GLY A 17 -5.72 -9.60 12.01
C GLY A 17 -4.59 -9.22 11.04
N ASP A 18 -4.21 -10.21 10.24
CA ASP A 18 -3.65 -10.14 8.88
C ASP A 18 -2.96 -8.83 8.46
N VAL A 19 -1.87 -8.47 9.14
CA VAL A 19 -0.86 -7.59 8.55
C VAL A 19 0.05 -8.48 7.70
N ARG A 20 -0.25 -8.62 6.40
CA ARG A 20 0.65 -9.29 5.46
C ARG A 20 1.97 -8.50 5.40
N PRO A 21 3.11 -9.08 5.81
CA PRO A 21 4.40 -8.40 5.73
C PRO A 21 4.73 -8.13 4.26
N ILE A 22 5.13 -6.90 3.93
CA ILE A 22 5.70 -6.61 2.62
C ILE A 22 7.17 -7.03 2.70
N MET A 23 7.43 -8.30 2.40
CA MET A 23 8.77 -8.89 2.45
C MET A 23 9.44 -8.76 1.08
N MET A 24 10.56 -8.02 1.04
CA MET A 24 11.42 -7.90 -0.14
C MET A 24 12.51 -8.99 -0.14
N PRO A 25 13.12 -9.29 -1.32
CA PRO A 25 14.07 -10.40 -1.43
C PRO A 25 15.26 -10.26 -0.48
N THR A 26 15.52 -11.32 0.27
CA THR A 26 16.82 -11.60 0.89
C THR A 26 17.78 -12.02 -0.22
N PHE A 27 18.98 -11.46 -0.27
CA PHE A 27 19.97 -11.76 -1.31
C PHE A 27 20.92 -12.85 -0.81
N ILE A 28 20.95 -13.97 -1.53
CA ILE A 28 21.89 -15.08 -1.33
C ILE A 28 22.74 -15.12 -2.60
N MET A 29 24.05 -15.00 -2.44
CA MET A 29 24.99 -15.18 -3.55
C MET A 29 25.57 -16.59 -3.43
N ASP A 30 25.06 -17.50 -4.24
CA ASP A 30 25.69 -18.80 -4.43
C ASP A 30 26.90 -18.64 -5.37
N SER A 31 27.95 -19.43 -5.16
CA SER A 31 29.22 -19.29 -5.89
C SER A 31 29.16 -19.76 -7.34
N ASP A 32 28.03 -20.34 -7.78
CA ASP A 32 27.83 -20.76 -9.16
C ASP A 32 26.58 -20.10 -9.75
N SER A 33 26.82 -19.14 -10.66
CA SER A 33 25.85 -18.56 -11.59
C SER A 33 24.92 -17.46 -11.04
N VAL A 34 25.00 -16.29 -11.69
CA VAL A 34 24.33 -15.02 -11.39
C VAL A 34 22.80 -15.06 -11.63
N GLU A 35 22.20 -16.23 -11.82
CA GLU A 35 20.78 -16.38 -12.23
C GLU A 35 19.81 -16.71 -11.08
N HIS A 36 20.28 -17.02 -9.87
CA HIS A 36 19.41 -17.51 -8.78
C HIS A 36 18.88 -16.43 -7.81
N VAL A 37 19.10 -15.15 -8.09
CA VAL A 37 18.64 -14.05 -7.21
C VAL A 37 17.12 -13.88 -7.20
N ILE A 38 16.42 -14.31 -8.26
CA ILE A 38 14.97 -14.08 -8.43
C ILE A 38 14.12 -15.21 -7.82
N GLN A 39 14.64 -16.44 -7.76
CA GLN A 39 13.87 -17.61 -7.31
C GLN A 39 13.65 -17.65 -5.78
N TYR A 40 14.56 -17.03 -5.00
CA TYR A 40 14.48 -17.02 -3.54
C TYR A 40 13.55 -15.96 -2.95
N SER A 41 13.17 -14.92 -3.71
CA SER A 41 12.19 -13.93 -3.24
C SER A 41 10.81 -14.55 -2.97
N TYR A 42 10.48 -15.66 -3.65
CA TYR A 42 9.19 -16.35 -3.52
C TYR A 42 9.13 -17.29 -2.30
N LEU A 43 10.24 -17.97 -1.97
CA LEU A 43 10.31 -18.90 -0.83
C LEU A 43 10.30 -18.17 0.51
N ILE A 44 10.89 -16.98 0.57
CA ILE A 44 11.04 -16.20 1.79
C ILE A 44 9.72 -15.57 2.22
N ASN A 45 8.83 -15.23 1.28
CA ASN A 45 7.45 -14.82 1.61
C ASN A 45 6.61 -15.92 2.29
N LYS A 46 7.02 -17.20 2.18
CA LYS A 46 6.31 -18.36 2.75
C LYS A 46 6.94 -18.86 4.06
N CYS A 47 8.26 -18.72 4.18
CA CYS A 47 9.03 -19.09 5.36
C CYS A 47 9.08 -17.87 6.32
N LYS A 48 8.54 -18.01 7.55
CA LYS A 48 8.79 -17.02 8.62
C LYS A 48 10.30 -16.81 8.70
N SER A 49 10.77 -15.59 8.91
CA SER A 49 12.20 -15.22 8.86
C SER A 49 13.06 -15.82 9.99
N SER A 50 12.79 -17.04 10.41
CA SER A 50 13.58 -17.81 11.36
C SER A 50 14.44 -18.81 10.60
N GLU A 51 15.64 -19.04 11.10
CA GLU A 51 16.60 -20.01 10.57
C GLU A 51 16.01 -21.42 10.32
N PRO A 52 15.18 -22.01 11.20
CA PRO A 52 14.57 -23.32 10.91
C PRO A 52 13.68 -23.31 9.67
N SER A 53 13.02 -22.18 9.40
CA SER A 53 12.20 -22.02 8.21
C SER A 53 13.06 -21.90 6.96
N LEU A 54 14.17 -21.16 6.99
CA LEU A 54 15.11 -21.07 5.85
C LEU A 54 15.68 -22.44 5.48
N ILE A 55 16.12 -23.21 6.49
CA ILE A 55 16.64 -24.58 6.29
C ILE A 55 15.54 -25.49 5.71
N SER A 56 14.29 -25.39 6.20
CA SER A 56 13.16 -26.15 5.65
C SER A 56 12.81 -25.76 4.20
N CYS A 57 13.15 -24.53 3.81
CA CYS A 57 13.03 -24.01 2.46
C CYS A 57 14.23 -24.41 1.56
N GLY A 58 15.18 -25.22 2.06
CA GLY A 58 16.36 -25.68 1.32
C GLY A 58 17.44 -24.61 1.14
N ILE A 59 17.42 -23.57 1.97
CA ILE A 59 18.40 -22.49 1.93
C ILE A 59 19.59 -22.85 2.83
N ASP A 60 20.79 -22.85 2.23
CA ASP A 60 22.03 -22.88 2.99
C ASP A 60 22.34 -21.48 3.54
N CYS A 61 22.30 -21.35 4.86
CA CYS A 61 22.50 -20.09 5.54
C CYS A 61 23.98 -19.64 5.55
N ASP A 62 24.94 -20.52 5.25
CA ASP A 62 26.36 -20.14 5.20
C ASP A 62 26.68 -19.20 4.02
N PHE A 63 25.82 -19.20 2.99
CA PHE A 63 25.86 -18.30 1.83
C PHE A 63 24.94 -17.09 1.97
N LEU A 64 24.46 -16.78 3.18
CA LEU A 64 23.63 -15.61 3.45
C LEU A 64 24.48 -14.33 3.55
N TYR A 65 24.38 -13.46 2.54
CA TYR A 65 25.14 -12.19 2.47
C TYR A 65 24.29 -10.94 2.67
N GLY A 66 22.97 -11.03 2.54
CA GLY A 66 22.10 -9.87 2.72
C GLY A 66 20.71 -10.25 3.21
N GLN A 67 20.14 -9.41 4.06
CA GLN A 67 18.80 -9.56 4.61
C GLN A 67 18.03 -8.23 4.53
N GLY A 68 16.83 -8.28 3.95
CA GLY A 68 15.97 -7.10 3.77
C GLY A 68 14.72 -7.21 4.63
N TYR A 69 14.46 -6.23 5.51
CA TYR A 69 13.22 -6.19 6.29
C TYR A 69 12.56 -4.82 6.31
N ASP A 70 11.27 -4.81 6.64
CA ASP A 70 10.56 -3.58 6.97
C ASP A 70 11.07 -2.95 8.29
N GLY A 71 10.65 -1.72 8.55
CA GLY A 71 11.07 -0.96 9.71
C GLY A 71 10.44 -1.39 11.03
N ALA A 72 9.64 -2.47 11.05
CA ALA A 72 8.96 -2.90 12.28
C ALA A 72 9.98 -3.36 13.33
N SER A 73 9.78 -2.98 14.59
CA SER A 73 10.74 -3.24 15.69
C SER A 73 11.11 -4.72 15.84
N ASN A 74 10.16 -5.62 15.57
CA ASN A 74 10.38 -7.07 15.64
C ASN A 74 11.29 -7.57 14.52
N MET A 75 11.40 -6.83 13.41
CA MET A 75 12.20 -7.20 12.24
C MET A 75 13.53 -6.44 12.21
N SER A 76 13.48 -5.10 12.29
CA SER A 76 14.63 -4.19 12.18
C SER A 76 15.34 -3.91 13.50
N GLY A 77 14.78 -4.35 14.64
CA GLY A 77 15.29 -4.05 15.96
C GLY A 77 16.76 -4.44 16.15
N GLN A 78 17.56 -3.50 16.65
CA GLN A 78 19.01 -3.67 16.81
C GLN A 78 19.40 -4.79 17.79
N PHE A 79 18.58 -5.05 18.81
CA PHE A 79 18.91 -5.98 19.89
C PHE A 79 18.07 -7.25 19.88
N GLN A 80 16.77 -7.13 19.58
CA GLN A 80 15.79 -8.20 19.65
C GLN A 80 15.04 -8.42 18.32
N GLY A 81 15.42 -7.68 17.28
CA GLY A 81 14.84 -7.86 15.95
C GLY A 81 15.36 -9.13 15.28
N VAL A 82 14.60 -9.65 14.33
CA VAL A 82 15.04 -10.76 13.48
C VAL A 82 16.42 -10.48 12.86
N GLN A 83 16.66 -9.24 12.39
CA GLN A 83 17.94 -8.91 11.77
C GLN A 83 19.13 -9.13 12.70
N ALA A 84 18.99 -8.74 13.97
CA ALA A 84 20.02 -8.90 14.98
C ALA A 84 20.32 -10.38 15.26
N HIS A 85 19.27 -11.21 15.33
CA HIS A 85 19.40 -12.65 15.55
C HIS A 85 20.11 -13.34 14.38
N ILE A 86 19.70 -13.05 13.15
CA ILE A 86 20.30 -13.61 11.94
C ILE A 86 21.76 -13.15 11.79
N ARG A 87 22.03 -11.86 12.02
CA ARG A 87 23.38 -11.30 11.92
C ARG A 87 24.34 -11.82 13.00
N SER A 88 23.81 -12.15 14.19
CA SER A 88 24.59 -12.77 15.27
C SER A 88 25.11 -14.16 14.88
N LYS A 89 24.29 -14.95 14.17
CA LYS A 89 24.66 -16.29 13.71
C LYS A 89 25.42 -16.28 12.39
N TYR A 90 25.05 -15.39 11.47
CA TYR A 90 25.61 -15.24 10.13
C TYR A 90 26.12 -13.80 9.95
N PRO A 91 27.36 -13.49 10.38
CA PRO A 91 27.89 -12.12 10.35
C PRO A 91 27.96 -11.49 8.95
N LYS A 92 28.00 -12.33 7.90
CA LYS A 92 28.00 -11.92 6.49
C LYS A 92 26.64 -11.40 6.02
N ALA A 93 25.55 -11.75 6.71
CA ALA A 93 24.18 -11.37 6.34
C ALA A 93 23.90 -9.90 6.70
N LEU A 94 24.26 -8.97 5.82
CA LEU A 94 24.09 -7.54 6.08
C LEU A 94 22.62 -7.12 6.03
N TYR A 95 22.19 -6.36 7.03
CA TYR A 95 20.85 -5.79 7.07
C TYR A 95 20.72 -4.58 6.17
N VAL A 96 19.67 -4.60 5.34
CA VAL A 96 19.24 -3.48 4.49
C VAL A 96 17.77 -3.18 4.81
N ASN A 97 17.46 -1.91 5.02
CA ASN A 97 16.08 -1.49 5.22
C ASN A 97 15.29 -1.58 3.91
N CYS A 98 14.03 -1.99 3.97
CA CYS A 98 13.18 -2.14 2.80
C CYS A 98 12.95 -0.78 2.12
N ALA A 99 13.42 -0.65 0.87
CA ALA A 99 13.26 0.56 0.08
C ALA A 99 11.78 0.87 -0.20
N ALA A 100 10.98 -0.15 -0.53
CA ALA A 100 9.54 0.03 -0.75
C ALA A 100 8.80 0.49 0.51
N HIS A 101 9.18 0.00 1.68
CA HIS A 101 8.62 0.45 2.95
C HIS A 101 9.03 1.90 3.26
N SER A 102 10.31 2.22 3.03
CA SER A 102 10.86 3.57 3.23
C SER A 102 10.16 4.60 2.33
N LEU A 103 9.96 4.26 1.04
CA LEU A 103 9.20 5.08 0.11
C LEU A 103 7.75 5.24 0.55
N ASN A 104 7.08 4.15 0.94
CA ASN A 104 5.70 4.19 1.41
C ASN A 104 5.53 5.11 2.63
N LEU A 105 6.50 5.08 3.56
CA LEU A 105 6.51 5.95 4.73
C LEU A 105 6.71 7.42 4.35
N ALA A 106 7.66 7.71 3.46
CA ALA A 106 7.90 9.07 2.96
C ALA A 106 6.66 9.65 2.27
N VAL A 107 6.05 8.89 1.35
CA VAL A 107 4.81 9.28 0.65
C VAL A 107 3.65 9.47 1.63
N SER A 108 3.49 8.56 2.60
CA SER A 108 2.44 8.67 3.61
C SER A 108 2.62 9.90 4.49
N THR A 109 3.86 10.26 4.80
CA THR A 109 4.19 11.47 5.56
C THR A 109 3.88 12.72 4.75
N ALA A 110 4.30 12.77 3.48
CA ALA A 110 3.98 13.88 2.57
C ALA A 110 2.47 14.02 2.35
N SER A 111 1.73 12.91 2.34
CA SER A 111 0.26 12.90 2.20
C SER A 111 -0.47 13.56 3.38
N ASN A 112 0.20 13.82 4.51
CA ASN A 112 -0.39 14.52 5.66
C ASN A 112 -0.33 16.05 5.55
N ILE A 113 0.41 16.59 4.57
CA ILE A 113 0.42 18.02 4.26
C ILE A 113 -1.01 18.45 3.93
N LYS A 114 -1.53 19.48 4.59
CA LYS A 114 -2.98 19.81 4.62
C LYS A 114 -3.61 19.91 3.20
N PRO A 115 -3.05 20.68 2.25
CA PRO A 115 -3.57 20.72 0.88
C PRO A 115 -3.61 19.34 0.19
N VAL A 116 -2.52 18.58 0.27
CA VAL A 116 -2.41 17.22 -0.30
C VAL A 116 -3.43 16.27 0.33
N ARG A 117 -3.54 16.29 1.66
CA ARG A 117 -4.50 15.46 2.40
C ARG A 117 -5.94 15.78 2.00
N ASN A 118 -6.28 17.06 1.86
CA ASN A 118 -7.61 17.51 1.45
C ASN A 118 -7.91 17.07 0.01
N CYS A 119 -6.95 17.24 -0.89
CA CYS A 119 -7.02 16.78 -2.28
C CYS A 119 -7.29 15.27 -2.38
N LEU A 120 -6.48 14.45 -1.70
CA LEU A 120 -6.70 13.00 -1.63
C LEU A 120 -8.08 12.66 -1.02
N GLY A 121 -8.53 13.42 -0.02
CA GLY A 121 -9.87 13.27 0.55
C GLY A 121 -11.00 13.56 -0.44
N ILE A 122 -10.84 14.54 -1.34
CA ILE A 122 -11.80 14.83 -2.41
C ILE A 122 -11.82 13.68 -3.43
N ILE A 123 -10.65 13.18 -3.85
CA ILE A 123 -10.55 12.03 -4.76
C ILE A 123 -11.24 10.79 -4.17
N GLU A 124 -11.08 10.50 -2.88
CA GLU A 124 -11.78 9.36 -2.24
C GLU A 124 -13.30 9.58 -2.21
N LYS A 125 -13.75 10.82 -1.95
CA LYS A 125 -15.18 11.15 -2.00
C LYS A 125 -15.76 10.98 -3.40
N LEU A 126 -15.03 11.36 -4.44
CA LEU A 126 -15.43 11.14 -5.83
C LEU A 126 -15.55 9.65 -6.15
N TYR A 127 -14.56 8.85 -5.73
CA TYR A 127 -14.66 7.40 -5.86
C TYR A 127 -15.93 6.88 -5.20
N VAL A 128 -16.20 7.23 -3.94
CA VAL A 128 -17.40 6.79 -3.21
C VAL A 128 -18.69 7.26 -3.91
N PHE A 129 -18.68 8.49 -4.44
CA PHE A 129 -19.81 9.06 -5.18
C PHE A 129 -20.09 8.27 -6.47
N PHE A 130 -19.09 7.99 -7.29
CA PHE A 130 -19.27 7.26 -8.54
C PHE A 130 -19.40 5.74 -8.37
N ASN A 131 -19.07 5.17 -7.20
CA ASN A 131 -19.15 3.73 -6.92
C ASN A 131 -20.60 3.18 -6.80
N THR A 132 -21.60 3.89 -7.32
CA THR A 132 -22.99 3.42 -7.43
C THR A 132 -23.35 3.21 -8.90
N PRO A 133 -24.04 2.11 -9.28
CA PRO A 133 -24.32 1.80 -10.69
C PRO A 133 -24.95 2.96 -11.48
N LYS A 134 -25.93 3.66 -10.88
CA LYS A 134 -26.62 4.80 -11.50
C LYS A 134 -25.65 5.93 -11.86
N ARG A 135 -24.73 6.29 -10.96
CA ARG A 135 -23.77 7.40 -11.14
C ARG A 135 -22.59 6.97 -12.01
N ASN A 136 -22.12 5.74 -11.87
CA ASN A 136 -21.08 5.18 -12.73
C ASN A 136 -21.51 5.13 -14.20
N ALA A 137 -22.78 4.82 -14.47
CA ALA A 137 -23.30 4.82 -15.83
C ALA A 137 -23.21 6.20 -16.51
N VAL A 138 -23.37 7.30 -15.75
CA VAL A 138 -23.19 8.67 -16.25
C VAL A 138 -21.73 8.95 -16.58
N LEU A 139 -20.80 8.49 -15.74
CA LEU A 139 -19.37 8.64 -16.01
C LEU A 139 -18.97 7.86 -17.26
N LEU A 140 -19.45 6.62 -17.41
CA LEU A 140 -19.20 5.79 -18.60
C LEU A 140 -19.77 6.42 -19.87
N SER A 141 -21.00 6.95 -19.83
CA SER A 141 -21.58 7.64 -20.99
C SER A 141 -20.80 8.90 -21.35
N ALA A 142 -20.29 9.66 -20.37
CA ALA A 142 -19.42 10.80 -20.61
C ALA A 142 -18.12 10.40 -21.32
N ILE A 143 -17.54 9.25 -20.97
CA ILE A 143 -16.34 8.70 -21.63
C ILE A 143 -16.67 8.25 -23.06
N GLU A 144 -17.74 7.47 -23.25
CA GLU A 144 -18.15 6.93 -24.55
C GLU A 144 -18.48 8.03 -25.57
N ASN A 145 -19.07 9.14 -25.11
CA ASN A 145 -19.42 10.28 -25.97
C ASN A 145 -18.21 11.10 -26.44
N SER A 146 -17.02 10.90 -25.84
CA SER A 146 -15.85 11.76 -26.07
C SER A 146 -14.98 11.38 -27.28
N ASN A 147 -15.38 10.35 -28.05
CA ASN A 147 -14.60 9.78 -29.18
C ASN A 147 -13.12 9.47 -28.85
N THR A 148 -12.76 9.38 -27.57
CA THR A 148 -11.39 9.15 -27.12
C THR A 148 -11.27 7.74 -26.57
N ASP A 149 -10.31 6.96 -27.07
CA ASP A 149 -9.99 5.61 -26.56
C ASP A 149 -9.28 5.72 -25.20
N GLN A 150 -10.07 5.96 -24.15
CA GLN A 150 -9.60 5.99 -22.78
C GLN A 150 -9.35 4.56 -22.27
N LYS A 151 -8.14 4.31 -21.77
CA LYS A 151 -7.77 3.02 -21.17
C LYS A 151 -8.42 2.82 -19.81
N VAL A 152 -8.54 3.90 -19.04
CA VAL A 152 -9.19 3.91 -17.73
C VAL A 152 -10.68 4.25 -17.90
N LYS A 153 -11.55 3.47 -17.27
CA LYS A 153 -13.01 3.63 -17.36
C LYS A 153 -13.70 3.85 -16.02
N THR A 154 -12.96 3.74 -14.92
CA THR A 154 -13.49 3.80 -13.56
C THR A 154 -12.48 4.41 -12.63
N LEU A 155 -12.94 5.21 -11.67
CA LEU A 155 -12.11 5.68 -10.57
C LEU A 155 -11.71 4.51 -9.65
N LYS A 156 -10.45 4.51 -9.20
CA LYS A 156 -9.96 3.55 -8.19
C LYS A 156 -10.08 4.13 -6.79
N ARG A 157 -10.27 3.23 -5.83
CA ARG A 157 -10.29 3.56 -4.40
C ARG A 157 -8.89 3.88 -3.90
N LEU A 158 -8.76 4.95 -3.11
CA LEU A 158 -7.50 5.26 -2.45
C LEU A 158 -7.18 4.24 -1.36
N CYS A 159 -5.97 3.70 -1.42
CA CYS A 159 -5.42 2.89 -0.34
C CYS A 159 -4.52 3.75 0.56
N ALA A 160 -4.88 3.87 1.83
CA ALA A 160 -4.10 4.63 2.79
C ALA A 160 -2.70 4.02 3.06
N THR A 161 -2.54 2.70 2.91
CA THR A 161 -1.34 1.97 3.34
C THR A 161 -0.40 1.58 2.20
N ARG A 162 -0.81 1.71 0.93
CA ARG A 162 -0.01 1.31 -0.24
C ARG A 162 0.16 2.46 -1.21
N TRP A 163 1.37 3.00 -1.29
CA TRP A 163 1.71 4.13 -2.17
C TRP A 163 1.40 3.86 -3.65
N VAL A 164 1.64 2.64 -4.14
CA VAL A 164 1.34 2.26 -5.54
C VAL A 164 -0.15 2.43 -5.85
N GLN A 165 -1.02 1.91 -4.98
CA GLN A 165 -2.47 2.04 -5.17
C GLN A 165 -2.95 3.49 -5.03
N ARG A 166 -2.28 4.30 -4.20
CA ARG A 166 -2.54 5.74 -4.12
C ARG A 166 -2.18 6.43 -5.44
N TYR A 167 -1.01 6.13 -5.99
CA TYR A 167 -0.57 6.62 -7.29
C TYR A 167 -1.57 6.23 -8.39
N ASP A 168 -1.94 4.95 -8.48
CA ASP A 168 -2.92 4.47 -9.47
C ASP A 168 -4.26 5.22 -9.37
N SER A 169 -4.72 5.52 -8.15
CA SER A 169 -5.99 6.23 -7.93
C SER A 169 -5.94 7.69 -8.39
N VAL A 170 -4.83 8.38 -8.12
CA VAL A 170 -4.65 9.77 -8.55
C VAL A 170 -4.43 9.84 -10.06
N HIS A 171 -3.64 8.93 -10.61
CA HIS A 171 -3.37 8.83 -12.04
C HIS A 171 -4.65 8.58 -12.83
N ASP A 172 -5.44 7.56 -12.45
CA ASP A 172 -6.73 7.27 -13.07
C ASP A 172 -7.71 8.46 -12.96
N PHE A 173 -7.70 9.19 -11.83
CA PHE A 173 -8.52 10.38 -11.66
C PHE A 173 -8.11 11.51 -12.62
N ILE A 174 -6.80 11.74 -12.81
CA ILE A 174 -6.29 12.75 -13.74
C ILE A 174 -6.69 12.42 -15.18
N GLU A 175 -6.55 11.16 -15.60
CA GLU A 175 -6.99 10.72 -16.93
C GLU A 175 -8.50 10.92 -17.13
N LEU A 176 -9.28 10.74 -16.06
CA LEU A 176 -10.73 10.87 -16.08
C LEU A 176 -11.26 12.28 -15.74
N PHE A 177 -10.40 13.26 -15.48
CA PHE A 177 -10.79 14.52 -14.84
C PHE A 177 -11.90 15.25 -15.60
N GLU A 178 -11.75 15.40 -16.93
CA GLU A 178 -12.75 16.06 -17.79
C GLU A 178 -14.09 15.33 -17.76
N PHE A 179 -14.09 13.99 -17.83
CA PHE A 179 -15.32 13.19 -17.78
C PHE A 179 -15.98 13.24 -16.41
N VAL A 180 -15.19 13.31 -15.34
CA VAL A 180 -15.71 13.49 -13.97
C VAL A 180 -16.42 14.82 -13.83
N VAL A 181 -15.86 15.92 -14.35
CA VAL A 181 -16.51 17.23 -14.35
C VAL A 181 -17.83 17.18 -15.12
N ASN A 182 -17.80 16.68 -16.36
CA ASN A 182 -19.00 16.57 -17.20
C ASN A 182 -20.09 15.69 -16.55
N ALA A 183 -19.70 14.57 -15.92
CA ALA A 183 -20.62 13.68 -15.24
C ALA A 183 -21.23 14.33 -14.00
N LEU A 184 -20.45 15.09 -13.22
CA LEU A 184 -20.96 15.83 -12.06
C LEU A 184 -21.95 16.92 -12.51
N GLU A 185 -21.64 17.68 -13.55
CA GLU A 185 -22.55 18.70 -14.12
C GLU A 185 -23.86 18.09 -14.62
N CYS A 186 -23.82 16.90 -15.22
CA CYS A 186 -25.05 16.20 -15.59
C CYS A 186 -25.88 15.80 -14.34
N ILE A 187 -25.21 15.38 -13.26
CA ILE A 187 -25.88 14.94 -12.03
C ILE A 187 -26.44 16.13 -11.23
N THR A 188 -25.92 17.36 -11.39
CA THR A 188 -26.49 18.54 -10.69
C THR A 188 -27.91 18.86 -11.13
N GLU A 189 -28.32 18.43 -12.32
CA GLU A 189 -29.68 18.62 -12.85
C GLU A 189 -30.67 17.55 -12.35
N TRP A 190 -30.25 16.61 -11.50
CA TRP A 190 -31.12 15.57 -10.99
C TRP A 190 -32.04 16.07 -9.87
N ASN A 191 -33.22 15.46 -9.76
CA ASN A 191 -34.22 15.80 -8.73
C ASN A 191 -34.03 15.04 -7.40
N ASP A 192 -32.82 14.53 -7.12
CA ASP A 192 -32.51 13.76 -5.91
C ASP A 192 -31.33 14.35 -5.13
N SER A 193 -31.03 13.78 -3.96
CA SER A 193 -29.95 14.28 -3.08
C SER A 193 -28.57 14.24 -3.73
N SER A 194 -28.37 13.43 -4.78
CA SER A 194 -27.09 13.34 -5.50
C SER A 194 -26.73 14.65 -6.20
N ALA A 195 -27.72 15.47 -6.58
CA ALA A 195 -27.48 16.77 -7.20
C ALA A 195 -26.79 17.76 -6.24
N THR A 196 -27.18 17.73 -4.96
CA THR A 196 -26.55 18.56 -3.93
C THR A 196 -25.12 18.10 -3.68
N ASP A 197 -24.90 16.79 -3.55
CA ASP A 197 -23.57 16.22 -3.37
C ASP A 197 -22.65 16.51 -4.57
N ALA A 198 -23.15 16.38 -5.81
CA ALA A 198 -22.43 16.71 -7.03
C ALA A 198 -22.04 18.19 -7.08
N THR A 199 -22.96 19.09 -6.71
CA THR A 199 -22.70 20.53 -6.64
C THR A 199 -21.59 20.85 -5.63
N LEU A 200 -21.60 20.20 -4.47
CA LEU A 200 -20.56 20.37 -3.45
C LEU A 200 -19.20 19.84 -3.92
N LEU A 201 -19.18 18.71 -4.63
CA LEU A 201 -17.96 18.13 -5.20
C LEU A 201 -17.37 19.03 -6.30
N LEU A 202 -18.19 19.56 -7.20
CA LEU A 202 -17.73 20.52 -8.23
C LEU A 202 -17.12 21.78 -7.60
N LYS A 203 -17.77 22.34 -6.57
CA LYS A 203 -17.25 23.51 -5.84
C LYS A 203 -15.95 23.22 -5.10
N SER A 204 -15.62 21.95 -4.84
CA SER A 204 -14.37 21.57 -4.20
C SER A 204 -13.17 21.55 -5.15
N PHE A 205 -13.39 21.69 -6.47
CA PHE A 205 -12.32 21.85 -7.46
C PHE A 205 -11.83 23.29 -7.54
N ASP A 206 -11.38 23.81 -6.40
CA ASP A 206 -10.78 25.14 -6.32
C ASP A 206 -9.32 25.14 -6.82
N SER A 207 -8.71 26.32 -6.86
CA SER A 207 -7.31 26.44 -7.28
C SER A 207 -6.34 25.66 -6.37
N GLU A 208 -6.64 25.53 -5.08
CA GLU A 208 -5.80 24.76 -4.15
C GLU A 208 -5.86 23.26 -4.49
N PHE A 209 -7.03 22.74 -4.84
CA PHE A 209 -7.21 21.38 -5.32
C PHE A 209 -6.43 21.12 -6.61
N ILE A 210 -6.59 21.98 -7.62
CA ILE A 210 -5.91 21.80 -8.91
C ILE A 210 -4.39 21.82 -8.74
N ILE A 211 -3.86 22.76 -7.94
CA ILE A 211 -2.42 22.79 -7.62
C ILE A 211 -1.99 21.52 -6.90
N SER A 212 -2.77 21.07 -5.91
CA SER A 212 -2.46 19.87 -5.14
C SER A 212 -2.46 18.59 -5.99
N VAL A 213 -3.40 18.45 -6.94
CA VAL A 213 -3.44 17.31 -7.87
C VAL A 213 -2.16 17.24 -8.71
N ASN A 214 -1.71 18.38 -9.25
CA ASN A 214 -0.49 18.46 -10.06
C ASN A 214 0.80 18.17 -9.25
N ILE A 215 0.80 18.44 -7.95
CA ILE A 215 1.93 18.14 -7.06
C ILE A 215 2.00 16.64 -6.71
N VAL A 216 0.87 15.95 -6.69
CA VAL A 216 0.77 14.54 -6.26
C VAL A 216 1.05 13.55 -7.41
N GLN A 217 1.05 14.02 -8.66
CA GLN A 217 1.33 13.23 -9.86
C GLN A 217 2.75 12.67 -9.91
#